data_AF-A0A6A4F9D9-F1
#
_entry.id   AF-A0A6A4F9D9-F1
#
_cell.length_a   1.000
_cell.length_b   1.000
_cell.length_c   1.000
_cell.angle_alpha   90.00
_cell.angle_beta   90.00
_cell.angle_gamma   90.00
#
_symmetry.space_group_name_H-M   'P 1'
#
loop_
_entity.id
_entity.type
_entity.pdbx_description
1 polymer ?
#
loop_
_entity_poly.entity_id
_entity_poly.type
_entity_poly.pdbx_seq_one_letter_code
_entity_poly.pdbx_strand_id
1 'polypeptide(L)'
;MAPNEAANLLMNTGDYDNGNFWLINDRAPLVKWTSAIGLAVVDACYIGVVLKLVMFRRAARQNGNDNSRGWNTRLRDAFKCSPKFDRVQKLYADLTGYNAKYRKFFNLCHKVSDLVVQSLVLRRILNQGLPTEMTMGYASFVCVNALSASMNILTARNSAFVEVLIDSCSLIYTSTAGFPNWAKEFKQLELLHVEGKYGSQNLVTLPSDLFEDMPHLKFLHLGNHHNLVAIPPFDGTPNLRSITFAILLSLTELPSFDKVPELETLLLIHISRVVAVPDLAPLTKLSRFTVFRPNHLCCNGFIGSCNLQDSFCQYDPVFNIPAATCLEPHSPLVATTATQRVFQLFQVVVCQKSVAPFAIEALSDMPSPSRIASCAGVPYRQCEIPGVTSINGTEGMCYSSRMQVIACNVDPLFIKVRRVEIERGVGPPCDPQEEAWLGCK
;
A
#
# COMPACT_ATOMS: atom_id res chain seq x y z
N MET A 1 -13.34 12.37 17.69
CA MET A 1 -13.70 12.07 16.30
C MET A 1 -13.79 10.55 16.18
N ALA A 2 -14.89 10.02 15.68
CA ALA A 2 -15.02 8.58 15.48
C ALA A 2 -13.98 8.09 14.44
N PRO A 3 -13.51 6.83 14.49
CA PRO A 3 -12.51 6.33 13.54
C PRO A 3 -12.92 6.51 12.08
N ASN A 4 -14.20 6.25 11.75
CA ASN A 4 -14.75 6.49 10.42
C ASN A 4 -14.73 7.98 10.06
N GLU A 5 -15.17 8.88 10.96
CA GLU A 5 -15.12 10.32 10.72
C GLU A 5 -13.70 10.84 10.52
N ALA A 6 -12.73 10.35 11.31
CA ALA A 6 -11.34 10.75 11.20
C ALA A 6 -10.73 10.27 9.89
N ALA A 7 -10.95 9.01 9.52
CA ALA A 7 -10.51 8.48 8.24
C ALA A 7 -11.20 9.19 7.05
N ASN A 8 -12.48 9.50 7.17
CA ASN A 8 -13.22 10.27 6.18
C ASN A 8 -12.71 11.69 6.01
N LEU A 9 -12.39 12.36 7.11
CA LEU A 9 -11.82 13.70 7.08
C LEU A 9 -10.43 13.68 6.45
N LEU A 10 -9.56 12.75 6.86
CA LEU A 10 -8.19 12.64 6.38
C LEU A 10 -8.11 12.28 4.90
N MET A 11 -8.99 11.40 4.43
CA MET A 11 -8.96 10.86 3.07
C MET A 11 -9.97 11.53 2.12
N ASN A 12 -10.66 12.56 2.61
CA ASN A 12 -11.74 13.24 1.92
C ASN A 12 -12.76 12.25 1.34
N THR A 13 -13.30 11.39 2.20
CA THR A 13 -14.30 10.36 1.85
C THR A 13 -15.61 10.49 2.61
N GLY A 14 -15.85 11.62 3.29
CA GLY A 14 -17.06 11.83 4.11
C GLY A 14 -18.37 11.79 3.31
N ASP A 15 -18.32 12.17 2.04
CA ASP A 15 -19.49 12.18 1.17
C ASP A 15 -19.87 10.78 0.65
N TYR A 16 -19.06 9.75 0.94
CA TYR A 16 -19.30 8.38 0.51
C TYR A 16 -19.91 7.53 1.63
N ASP A 17 -20.88 6.69 1.25
CA ASP A 17 -21.55 5.72 2.12
C ASP A 17 -22.10 6.31 3.43
N ASN A 18 -22.68 7.52 3.35
CA ASN A 18 -23.20 8.27 4.50
C ASN A 18 -22.19 8.43 5.66
N GLY A 19 -20.89 8.48 5.35
CA GLY A 19 -19.82 8.57 6.33
C GLY A 19 -19.30 7.22 6.84
N ASN A 20 -19.66 6.09 6.23
CA ASN A 20 -19.17 4.76 6.60
C ASN A 20 -18.16 4.14 5.62
N PHE A 21 -17.56 4.94 4.73
CA PHE A 21 -16.62 4.50 3.69
C PHE A 21 -15.59 3.45 4.15
N TRP A 22 -15.01 3.61 5.35
CA TRP A 22 -13.95 2.74 5.86
C TRP A 22 -14.46 1.51 6.62
N LEU A 23 -15.76 1.43 6.90
CA LEU A 23 -16.40 0.34 7.64
C LEU A 23 -15.66 -0.02 8.92
N ILE A 24 -15.02 0.97 9.56
CA ILE A 24 -14.26 0.76 10.79
C ILE A 24 -15.28 0.48 11.87
N ASN A 25 -15.33 -0.79 12.27
CA ASN A 25 -16.30 -1.27 13.24
C ASN A 25 -16.15 -0.48 14.54
N ASP A 26 -17.24 0.12 14.98
CA ASP A 26 -17.22 1.08 16.06
C ASP A 26 -17.01 0.34 17.40
N ARG A 27 -15.78 0.44 17.93
CA ARG A 27 -15.42 -0.32 19.14
C ARG A 27 -16.15 0.21 20.37
N ALA A 28 -16.36 -0.69 21.34
CA ALA A 28 -17.00 -0.34 22.61
C ALA A 28 -16.37 0.92 23.25
N PRO A 29 -17.16 1.80 23.89
CA PRO A 29 -16.68 3.10 24.38
C PRO A 29 -15.43 3.01 25.26
N LEU A 30 -15.32 1.99 26.10
CA LEU A 30 -14.18 1.75 26.97
C LEU A 30 -12.88 1.52 26.18
N VAL A 31 -12.96 0.83 25.04
CA VAL A 31 -11.82 0.58 24.15
C VAL A 31 -11.40 1.86 23.42
N LYS A 32 -12.37 2.68 23.00
CA LYS A 32 -12.10 3.99 22.40
C LYS A 32 -11.37 4.91 23.38
N TRP A 33 -11.86 5.02 24.62
CA TRP A 33 -11.24 5.89 25.63
C TRP A 33 -9.84 5.41 26.06
N THR A 34 -9.65 4.11 26.28
CA THR A 34 -8.34 3.57 26.65
C THR A 34 -7.31 3.74 25.52
N SER A 35 -7.72 3.52 24.26
CA SER A 35 -6.86 3.76 23.10
C SER A 35 -6.53 5.25 22.92
N ALA A 36 -7.50 6.14 23.10
CA ALA A 36 -7.28 7.59 22.97
C ALA A 36 -6.36 8.14 24.08
N ILE A 37 -6.54 7.68 25.32
CA ILE A 37 -5.64 8.03 26.44
C ILE A 37 -4.23 7.49 26.17
N GLY A 38 -4.11 6.24 25.72
CA GLY A 38 -2.83 5.63 25.37
C GLY A 38 -2.10 6.41 24.26
N LEU A 39 -2.82 6.77 23.19
CA LEU A 39 -2.28 7.56 22.10
C LEU A 39 -1.86 8.96 22.56
N ALA A 40 -2.67 9.64 23.37
CA ALA A 40 -2.32 10.96 23.90
C ALA A 40 -1.04 10.94 24.77
N VAL A 41 -0.84 9.87 25.55
CA VAL A 41 0.40 9.67 26.33
C VAL A 41 1.59 9.48 25.38
N VAL A 42 1.43 8.66 24.34
CA VAL A 42 2.47 8.41 23.33
C VAL A 42 2.83 9.71 22.58
N ASP A 43 1.83 10.46 22.12
CA ASP A 43 2.01 11.74 21.43
C ASP A 43 2.73 12.75 22.33
N ALA A 44 2.35 12.86 23.60
CA ALA A 44 3.06 13.72 24.56
C ALA A 44 4.52 13.30 24.73
N CYS A 45 4.83 12.00 24.77
CA CYS A 45 6.19 11.49 24.81
C CYS A 45 6.99 11.86 23.53
N TYR A 46 6.40 11.67 22.35
CA TYR A 46 7.04 12.02 21.09
C TYR A 46 7.21 13.53 20.89
N ILE A 47 6.25 14.35 21.31
CA ILE A 47 6.40 15.81 21.36
C ILE A 47 7.58 16.17 22.28
N GLY A 48 7.71 15.51 23.44
CA GLY A 48 8.87 15.64 24.32
C GLY A 48 10.20 15.28 23.62
N VAL A 49 10.23 14.22 22.82
CA VAL A 49 11.39 13.82 22.00
C VAL A 49 11.71 14.91 20.96
N VAL A 50 10.73 15.38 20.20
CA VAL A 50 10.91 16.42 19.18
C VAL A 50 11.41 17.72 19.79
N LEU A 51 10.79 18.18 20.88
CA LEU A 51 11.23 19.35 21.63
C LEU A 51 12.67 19.20 22.10
N LYS A 52 13.04 18.02 22.62
CA LYS A 52 14.42 17.73 23.01
C LYS A 52 15.37 17.79 21.81
N LEU A 53 15.02 17.20 20.66
CA LEU A 53 15.83 17.21 19.43
C LEU A 53 16.01 18.64 18.87
N VAL A 54 14.94 19.44 18.85
CA VAL A 54 14.97 20.83 18.37
C VAL A 54 15.75 21.74 19.32
N MET A 55 15.55 21.59 20.64
CA MET A 55 16.33 22.32 21.64
C MET A 55 17.81 21.92 21.63
N PHE A 56 18.13 20.63 21.44
CA PHE A 56 19.53 20.18 21.28
C PHE A 56 20.16 20.74 20.00
N ARG A 57 19.43 20.80 18.89
CA ARG A 57 19.93 21.43 17.65
C ARG A 57 20.17 22.94 17.81
N ARG A 58 19.30 23.65 18.54
CA ARG A 58 19.52 25.08 18.88
C ARG A 58 20.69 25.27 19.84
N ALA A 59 20.80 24.44 20.88
CA ALA A 59 21.89 24.51 21.85
C ALA A 59 23.24 24.12 21.24
N ALA A 60 23.30 23.12 20.36
CA ALA A 60 24.50 22.74 19.62
C ALA A 60 24.93 23.80 18.58
N ARG A 61 23.98 24.57 18.03
CA ARG A 61 24.29 25.74 17.18
C ARG A 61 24.76 26.96 17.98
N GLN A 62 24.35 27.11 19.24
CA GLN A 62 24.67 28.29 20.07
C GLN A 62 25.89 28.11 20.97
N ASN A 63 26.25 26.89 21.39
CA ASN A 63 27.37 26.65 22.30
C ASN A 63 28.34 25.61 21.74
N GLY A 64 29.45 26.10 21.18
CA GLY A 64 30.67 25.34 20.99
C GLY A 64 31.46 25.10 22.28
N ASN A 65 30.83 25.16 23.45
CA ASN A 65 31.51 24.82 24.69
C ASN A 65 30.59 24.14 25.72
N ASP A 66 31.15 23.11 26.33
CA ASP A 66 30.51 22.05 27.10
C ASP A 66 29.77 22.57 28.35
N ASN A 67 28.46 22.35 28.41
CA ASN A 67 27.71 22.48 29.67
C ASN A 67 26.49 21.55 29.74
N SER A 68 26.63 20.31 29.26
CA SER A 68 25.54 19.32 29.25
C SER A 68 25.17 18.78 30.64
N ARG A 69 25.83 19.22 31.72
CA ARG A 69 25.58 18.76 33.10
C ARG A 69 24.54 19.57 33.87
N GLY A 70 24.22 20.80 33.46
CA GLY A 70 23.33 21.67 34.25
C GLY A 70 21.84 21.36 34.12
N TRP A 71 21.39 20.89 32.94
CA TRP A 71 19.97 20.72 32.64
C TRP A 71 19.39 19.38 33.14
N ASN A 72 20.16 18.30 33.07
CA ASN A 72 19.74 16.99 33.59
C ASN A 72 19.55 17.00 35.11
N THR A 73 20.29 17.83 35.83
CA THR A 73 20.19 17.96 37.29
C THR A 73 18.92 18.73 37.68
N ARG A 74 18.61 19.83 36.97
CA ARG A 74 17.40 20.63 37.24
C ARG A 74 16.08 19.92 36.91
N LEU A 75 16.04 19.07 35.87
CA LEU A 75 14.87 18.23 35.59
C LEU A 75 14.71 17.10 36.61
N ARG A 76 15.82 16.52 37.09
CA ARG A 76 15.82 15.50 38.15
C ARG A 76 15.36 16.07 39.50
N ASP A 77 15.71 17.32 39.78
CA ASP A 77 15.29 18.02 41.00
C ASP A 77 13.84 18.53 40.92
N ALA A 78 13.34 18.86 39.72
CA ALA A 78 11.95 19.26 39.49
C ALA A 78 10.97 18.07 39.56
N PHE A 79 11.42 16.86 39.21
CA PHE A 79 10.68 15.60 39.38
C PHE A 79 11.20 14.82 40.60
N LYS A 80 11.13 15.41 41.80
CA LYS A 80 11.21 14.64 43.05
C LYS A 80 9.99 13.72 43.15
N CYS A 81 10.05 12.59 42.48
CA CYS A 81 9.07 11.53 42.61
C CYS A 81 9.37 10.71 43.88
N SER A 82 8.31 10.15 44.47
CA SER A 82 8.34 9.26 45.63
C SER A 82 9.47 8.22 45.54
N PRO A 83 10.09 7.78 46.66
CA PRO A 83 11.18 6.78 46.67
C PRO A 83 10.85 5.44 45.96
N LYS A 84 9.57 5.17 45.70
CA LYS A 84 9.11 4.05 44.87
C LYS A 84 9.46 4.24 43.38
N PHE A 85 9.43 5.47 42.88
CA PHE A 85 9.71 5.82 41.49
C PHE A 85 11.21 5.70 41.16
N ASP A 86 12.09 6.12 42.06
CA ASP A 86 13.55 5.94 41.89
C ASP A 86 13.93 4.45 41.79
N ARG A 87 13.25 3.59 42.57
CA ARG A 87 13.46 2.15 42.53
C ARG A 87 13.00 1.53 41.20
N VAL A 88 11.88 2.00 40.65
CA VAL A 88 11.37 1.60 39.34
C VAL A 88 12.28 2.10 38.22
N GLN A 89 12.76 3.35 38.29
CA GLN A 89 13.67 3.92 37.31
C GLN A 89 15.01 3.19 37.28
N LYS A 90 15.54 2.79 38.44
CA LYS A 90 16.79 2.01 38.53
C LYS A 90 16.62 0.60 37.96
N LEU A 91 15.53 -0.09 38.32
CA LEU A 91 15.19 -1.40 37.74
C LEU A 91 15.03 -1.32 36.21
N TYR A 92 14.39 -0.25 35.73
CA TYR A 92 14.20 -0.01 34.30
C TYR A 92 15.53 0.26 33.59
N ALA A 93 16.43 1.05 34.17
CA ALA A 93 17.77 1.30 33.64
C ALA A 93 18.64 0.02 33.57
N ASP A 94 18.50 -0.87 34.57
CA ASP A 94 19.19 -2.17 34.62
C ASP A 94 18.64 -3.20 33.62
N LEU A 95 17.45 -2.95 33.04
CA LEU A 95 16.83 -3.76 32.00
C LEU A 95 17.06 -3.21 30.58
N THR A 96 17.10 -1.88 30.42
CA THR A 96 17.04 -1.22 29.09
C THR A 96 18.30 -0.43 28.70
N GLY A 97 19.17 -0.12 29.67
CA GLY A 97 20.37 0.70 29.44
C GLY A 97 21.36 0.09 28.43
N TYR A 98 22.15 0.94 27.78
CA TYR A 98 23.11 0.54 26.73
C TYR A 98 24.06 -0.59 27.17
N ASN A 99 24.56 -0.52 28.41
CA ASN A 99 25.43 -1.52 29.07
C ASN A 99 24.69 -2.37 30.12
N ALA A 100 23.36 -2.47 30.05
CA ALA A 100 22.56 -3.13 31.06
C ALA A 100 22.73 -4.66 31.07
N LYS A 101 22.90 -5.23 32.27
CA LYS A 101 23.21 -6.65 32.50
C LYS A 101 22.14 -7.61 31.93
N TYR A 102 20.88 -7.17 31.90
CA TYR A 102 19.74 -8.01 31.51
C TYR A 102 19.13 -7.61 30.16
N ARG A 103 19.77 -6.71 29.39
CA ARG A 103 19.25 -6.19 28.11
C ARG A 103 18.89 -7.27 27.10
N LYS A 104 19.77 -8.26 26.92
CA LYS A 104 19.55 -9.36 25.94
C LYS A 104 18.35 -10.21 26.33
N PHE A 105 18.18 -10.48 27.63
CA PHE A 105 17.04 -11.21 28.16
C PHE A 105 15.75 -10.40 28.00
N PHE A 106 15.77 -9.11 28.34
CA PHE A 106 14.63 -8.22 28.17
C PHE A 106 14.18 -8.10 26.70
N ASN A 107 15.13 -7.91 25.77
CA ASN A 107 14.84 -7.89 24.34
C ASN A 107 14.33 -9.24 23.81
N LEU A 108 14.85 -10.36 24.32
CA LEU A 108 14.36 -11.69 23.96
C LEU A 108 12.93 -11.90 24.46
N CYS A 109 12.63 -11.57 25.72
CA CYS A 109 11.28 -11.62 26.28
C CYS A 109 10.33 -10.72 25.48
N HIS A 110 10.74 -9.50 25.14
CA HIS A 110 9.95 -8.59 24.33
C HIS A 110 9.66 -9.15 22.94
N LYS A 111 10.66 -9.71 22.25
CA LYS A 111 10.47 -10.35 20.93
C LYS A 111 9.61 -11.61 20.99
N VAL A 112 9.72 -12.40 22.06
CA VAL A 112 8.87 -13.58 22.27
C VAL A 112 7.43 -13.14 22.51
N SER A 113 7.19 -12.11 23.32
CA SER A 113 5.86 -11.55 23.53
C SER A 113 5.27 -10.98 22.23
N ASP A 114 6.07 -10.24 21.46
CA ASP A 114 5.66 -9.68 20.16
C ASP A 114 5.27 -10.80 19.18
N LEU A 115 6.12 -11.82 19.05
CA LEU A 115 5.86 -12.97 18.18
C LEU A 115 4.63 -13.78 18.61
N VAL A 116 4.43 -13.98 19.92
CA VAL A 116 3.25 -14.68 20.46
C VAL A 116 1.98 -13.88 20.17
N VAL A 117 1.98 -12.57 20.39
CA VAL A 117 0.82 -11.71 20.13
C VAL A 117 0.54 -11.62 18.62
N GLN A 118 1.56 -11.42 17.79
CA GLN A 118 1.43 -11.44 16.33
C GLN A 118 0.91 -12.79 15.82
N SER A 119 1.35 -13.91 16.39
CA SER A 119 0.85 -15.26 16.05
C SER A 119 -0.61 -15.44 16.47
N LEU A 120 -1.00 -14.93 17.65
CA LEU A 120 -2.38 -14.99 18.14
C LEU A 120 -3.33 -14.10 17.31
N VAL A 121 -2.88 -12.90 16.97
CA VAL A 121 -3.58 -11.96 16.10
C VAL A 121 -3.72 -12.55 14.70
N LEU A 122 -2.65 -13.05 14.09
CA LEU A 122 -2.70 -13.73 12.80
C LEU A 122 -3.66 -14.92 12.83
N ARG A 123 -3.55 -15.80 13.84
CA ARG A 123 -4.45 -16.96 14.00
C ARG A 123 -5.91 -16.55 14.19
N ARG A 124 -6.19 -15.41 14.84
CA ARG A 124 -7.56 -14.91 15.06
C ARG A 124 -8.12 -14.12 13.88
N ILE A 125 -7.28 -13.34 13.19
CA ILE A 125 -7.63 -12.67 11.92
C ILE A 125 -8.00 -13.72 10.89
N LEU A 126 -7.20 -14.79 10.80
CA LEU A 126 -7.48 -15.92 9.93
C LEU A 126 -8.77 -16.67 10.32
N ASN A 127 -9.23 -16.57 11.57
CA ASN A 127 -10.38 -17.33 12.06
C ASN A 127 -11.70 -16.53 12.09
N GLN A 128 -11.76 -15.29 12.60
CA GLN A 128 -13.05 -14.70 13.03
C GLN A 128 -13.20 -13.15 13.01
N GLY A 129 -12.17 -12.37 12.64
CA GLY A 129 -12.20 -10.90 12.86
C GLY A 129 -12.04 -10.51 14.34
N LEU A 130 -11.56 -9.29 14.63
CA LEU A 130 -10.99 -8.94 15.95
C LEU A 130 -12.02 -8.77 17.09
N PRO A 131 -11.90 -9.53 18.21
CA PRO A 131 -12.64 -9.30 19.45
C PRO A 131 -12.15 -8.06 20.23
N THR A 132 -13.03 -7.47 21.03
CA THR A 132 -12.77 -6.26 21.87
C THR A 132 -11.70 -6.48 22.94
N GLU A 133 -11.65 -7.63 23.58
CA GLU A 133 -10.64 -7.96 24.61
C GLU A 133 -9.23 -8.01 24.05
N MET A 134 -9.07 -8.57 22.84
CA MET A 134 -7.77 -8.63 22.16
C MET A 134 -7.34 -7.28 21.59
N THR A 135 -8.30 -6.43 21.24
CA THR A 135 -8.00 -5.04 20.89
C THR A 135 -7.37 -4.31 22.07
N MET A 136 -7.93 -4.41 23.27
CA MET A 136 -7.37 -3.74 24.45
C MET A 136 -5.97 -4.28 24.76
N GLY A 137 -5.77 -5.60 24.62
CA GLY A 137 -4.45 -6.22 24.74
C GLY A 137 -3.43 -5.66 23.74
N TYR A 138 -3.80 -5.59 22.46
CA TYR A 138 -2.94 -5.06 21.40
C TYR A 138 -2.66 -3.56 21.58
N ALA A 139 -3.67 -2.75 21.90
CA ALA A 139 -3.50 -1.32 22.17
C ALA A 139 -2.56 -1.08 23.36
N SER A 140 -2.72 -1.85 24.45
CA SER A 140 -1.84 -1.78 25.61
C SER A 140 -0.40 -2.16 25.26
N PHE A 141 -0.22 -3.19 24.45
CA PHE A 141 1.09 -3.63 23.98
C PHE A 141 1.78 -2.58 23.09
N VAL A 142 1.07 -2.01 22.12
CA VAL A 142 1.59 -0.91 21.27
C VAL A 142 1.98 0.29 22.12
N CYS A 143 1.18 0.65 23.13
CA CYS A 143 1.51 1.72 24.07
C CYS A 143 2.80 1.42 24.84
N VAL A 144 2.97 0.20 25.37
CA VAL A 144 4.17 -0.21 26.11
C VAL A 144 5.41 -0.22 25.20
N ASN A 145 5.28 -0.70 23.96
CA ASN A 145 6.37 -0.69 22.99
C ASN A 145 6.77 0.73 22.59
N ALA A 146 5.79 1.60 22.32
CA ALA A 146 6.02 3.00 21.99
C ALA A 146 6.64 3.78 23.17
N LEU A 147 6.20 3.52 24.40
CA LEU A 147 6.81 4.07 25.63
C LEU A 147 8.26 3.59 25.81
N SER A 148 8.54 2.32 25.55
CA SER A 148 9.89 1.75 25.59
C SER A 148 10.81 2.38 24.55
N ALA A 149 10.34 2.53 23.31
CA ALA A 149 11.07 3.21 22.25
C ALA A 149 11.32 4.69 22.59
N SER A 150 10.28 5.41 23.05
CA SER A 150 10.37 6.81 23.48
C SER A 150 11.38 6.99 24.61
N MET A 151 11.36 6.11 25.62
CA MET A 151 12.26 6.16 26.76
C MET A 151 13.71 5.83 26.36
N ASN A 152 13.91 4.86 25.46
CA ASN A 152 15.22 4.55 24.88
C ASN A 152 15.77 5.72 24.06
N ILE A 153 14.94 6.43 23.29
CA ILE A 153 15.35 7.62 22.53
C ILE A 153 15.65 8.81 23.45
N LEU A 154 14.86 9.00 24.51
CA LEU A 154 15.09 10.04 25.51
C LEU A 154 16.36 9.78 26.33
N THR A 155 16.81 8.53 26.47
CA THR A 155 17.98 8.17 27.28
C THR A 155 19.23 7.84 26.45
N ALA A 156 19.11 7.49 25.17
CA ALA A 156 20.23 7.26 24.27
C ALA A 156 20.79 8.57 23.69
N ARG A 157 22.12 8.63 23.53
CA ARG A 157 22.82 9.85 23.11
C ARG A 157 22.91 10.04 21.59
N ASN A 158 22.40 9.15 20.75
CA ASN A 158 22.27 9.33 19.30
C ASN A 158 21.05 8.54 18.79
N SER A 159 20.15 9.22 18.08
CA SER A 159 18.82 8.72 17.69
C SER A 159 18.87 7.87 16.43
N ALA A 160 18.67 6.56 16.60
CA ALA A 160 18.43 5.57 15.53
C ALA A 160 17.06 5.74 14.83
N PHE A 161 16.27 6.75 15.21
CA PHE A 161 14.90 6.92 14.72
C PHE A 161 14.83 7.54 13.31
N VAL A 162 15.94 8.10 12.81
CA VAL A 162 16.03 8.63 11.43
C VAL A 162 16.43 7.53 10.44
N GLU A 163 17.09 6.46 10.88
CA GLU A 163 17.52 5.34 10.03
C GLU A 163 16.44 4.27 9.83
N VAL A 164 15.45 4.14 10.73
CA VAL A 164 14.49 3.01 10.73
C VAL A 164 13.16 3.34 10.03
N LEU A 165 12.88 4.61 9.72
CA LEU A 165 11.53 5.07 9.34
C LEU A 165 11.29 5.29 7.84
N ILE A 166 12.28 5.09 6.97
CA ILE A 166 12.12 5.34 5.53
C ILE A 166 12.63 4.17 4.68
N ASP A 167 12.41 2.93 5.14
CA ASP A 167 12.64 1.75 4.29
C ASP A 167 11.40 1.44 3.42
N SER A 168 10.23 1.97 3.80
CA SER A 168 8.97 1.75 3.08
C SER A 168 8.11 3.00 3.04
N CYS A 169 7.64 3.38 1.85
CA CYS A 169 6.71 4.47 1.60
C CYS A 169 5.51 3.91 0.84
N SER A 170 4.32 3.96 1.45
CA SER A 170 3.07 3.52 0.83
C SER A 170 2.03 4.65 0.89
N LEU A 171 1.71 5.21 -0.27
CA LEU A 171 0.76 6.31 -0.44
C LEU A 171 -0.43 5.79 -1.25
N ILE A 172 -1.47 5.31 -0.57
CA ILE A 172 -2.64 4.69 -1.22
C ILE A 172 -3.85 5.63 -1.06
N TYR A 173 -4.50 5.95 -2.18
CA TYR A 173 -5.69 6.80 -2.25
C TYR A 173 -5.51 8.23 -1.71
N THR A 174 -4.26 8.71 -1.69
CA THR A 174 -3.89 10.04 -1.16
C THR A 174 -4.15 11.19 -2.14
N SER A 175 -4.56 10.88 -3.39
CA SER A 175 -4.75 11.87 -4.47
C SER A 175 -3.49 12.71 -4.75
N THR A 176 -2.31 12.17 -4.45
CA THR A 176 -1.03 12.85 -4.64
C THR A 176 -0.85 13.21 -6.11
N ALA A 177 -0.67 14.50 -6.42
CA ALA A 177 -0.55 15.00 -7.79
C ALA A 177 0.89 14.97 -8.34
N GLY A 178 1.88 15.02 -7.44
CA GLY A 178 3.29 14.97 -7.79
C GLY A 178 4.16 14.70 -6.58
N PHE A 179 5.36 14.19 -6.83
CA PHE A 179 6.38 14.04 -5.79
C PHE A 179 7.15 15.35 -5.60
N PRO A 180 7.45 15.74 -4.36
CA PRO A 180 8.29 16.90 -4.14
C PRO A 180 9.73 16.61 -4.57
N ASN A 181 10.44 17.63 -5.04
CA ASN A 181 11.82 17.48 -5.55
C ASN A 181 12.82 16.92 -4.53
N TRP A 182 12.54 17.04 -3.23
CA TRP A 182 13.38 16.49 -2.17
C TRP A 182 13.20 14.97 -1.99
N ALA A 183 12.23 14.32 -2.65
CA ALA A 183 12.01 12.88 -2.55
C ALA A 183 13.20 12.02 -3.01
N LYS A 184 14.11 12.59 -3.81
CA LYS A 184 15.40 11.95 -4.16
C LYS A 184 16.32 11.71 -2.96
N GLU A 185 16.04 12.32 -1.80
CA GLU A 185 16.80 12.08 -0.57
C GLU A 185 16.48 10.73 0.10
N PHE A 186 15.50 9.96 -0.41
CA PHE A 186 15.12 8.65 0.12
C PHE A 186 16.11 7.52 -0.23
N LYS A 187 17.37 7.67 0.18
CA LYS A 187 18.46 6.75 -0.19
C LYS A 187 18.32 5.34 0.41
N GLN A 188 17.60 5.19 1.52
CA GLN A 188 17.41 3.91 2.23
C GLN A 188 16.08 3.23 1.86
N LEU A 189 15.28 3.84 0.98
CA LEU A 189 13.95 3.32 0.65
C LEU A 189 14.06 1.99 -0.08
N GLU A 190 13.42 0.95 0.46
CA GLU A 190 13.33 -0.38 -0.13
C GLU A 190 12.02 -0.60 -0.89
N LEU A 191 10.92 0.01 -0.43
CA LEU A 191 9.60 -0.11 -1.03
C LEU A 191 8.97 1.25 -1.29
N LEU A 192 8.59 1.49 -2.54
CA LEU A 192 7.76 2.62 -2.95
C LEU A 192 6.47 2.10 -3.59
N HIS A 193 5.34 2.31 -2.90
CA HIS A 193 4.02 1.96 -3.40
C HIS A 193 3.13 3.21 -3.43
N VAL A 194 2.71 3.61 -4.61
CA VAL A 194 1.81 4.75 -4.80
C VAL A 194 0.61 4.28 -5.59
N GLU A 195 -0.57 4.37 -4.98
CA GLU A 195 -1.85 4.00 -5.60
C GLU A 195 -2.74 5.23 -5.62
N GLY A 196 -3.20 5.63 -6.81
CA GLY A 196 -4.07 6.77 -7.02
C GLY A 196 -5.50 6.53 -6.53
N LYS A 197 -6.22 7.61 -6.23
CA LYS A 197 -7.65 7.60 -5.92
C LYS A 197 -8.46 7.78 -7.20
N TYR A 198 -9.43 6.91 -7.44
CA TYR A 198 -10.28 7.03 -8.63
C TYR A 198 -11.03 8.37 -8.64
N GLY A 199 -11.22 8.96 -9.82
CA GLY A 199 -11.85 10.28 -10.00
C GLY A 199 -11.00 11.47 -9.52
N SER A 200 -9.82 11.23 -8.95
CA SER A 200 -8.86 12.27 -8.59
C SER A 200 -7.81 12.46 -9.68
N GLN A 201 -7.12 13.60 -9.68
CA GLN A 201 -6.08 13.89 -10.67
C GLN A 201 -4.93 12.86 -10.61
N ASN A 202 -4.57 12.40 -9.41
CA ASN A 202 -3.45 11.50 -9.12
C ASN A 202 -2.13 12.01 -9.72
N LEU A 203 -1.08 11.17 -9.70
CA LEU A 203 0.22 11.58 -10.19
C LEU A 203 0.14 12.01 -11.66
N VAL A 204 0.62 13.22 -11.94
CA VAL A 204 0.77 13.75 -13.30
C VAL A 204 2.23 13.68 -13.73
N THR A 205 3.15 13.93 -12.81
CA THR A 205 4.59 13.95 -13.07
C THR A 205 5.37 13.38 -11.89
N LEU A 206 6.48 12.73 -12.19
CA LEU A 206 7.53 12.39 -11.23
C LEU A 206 8.79 13.22 -11.53
N PRO A 207 9.57 13.64 -10.51
CA PRO A 207 10.86 14.30 -10.74
C PRO A 207 11.77 13.41 -11.60
N SER A 208 12.40 13.99 -12.62
CA SER A 208 13.26 13.22 -13.55
C SER A 208 14.48 12.60 -12.88
N ASP A 209 14.92 13.16 -11.75
CA ASP A 209 16.05 12.73 -10.95
C ASP A 209 15.64 11.82 -9.77
N LEU A 210 14.37 11.39 -9.70
CA LEU A 210 13.85 10.67 -8.53
C LEU A 210 14.62 9.38 -8.24
N PHE A 211 14.97 8.61 -9.28
CA PHE A 211 15.61 7.30 -9.16
C PHE A 211 17.14 7.35 -9.41
N GLU A 212 17.77 8.52 -9.39
CA GLU A 212 19.22 8.67 -9.64
C GLU A 212 20.11 8.15 -8.50
N ASP A 213 19.61 8.13 -7.25
CA ASP A 213 20.38 7.70 -6.07
C ASP A 213 19.48 6.96 -5.05
N MET A 214 18.92 5.84 -5.48
CA MET A 214 18.06 4.96 -4.65
C MET A 214 18.59 3.51 -4.64
N PRO A 215 19.81 3.28 -4.11
CA PRO A 215 20.48 1.99 -4.23
C PRO A 215 19.79 0.85 -3.47
N HIS A 216 18.97 1.16 -2.47
CA HIS A 216 18.27 0.17 -1.65
C HIS A 216 16.87 -0.20 -2.17
N LEU A 217 16.37 0.48 -3.21
CA LEU A 217 15.02 0.29 -3.72
C LEU A 217 14.88 -1.10 -4.36
N LYS A 218 13.92 -1.88 -3.87
CA LYS A 218 13.62 -3.26 -4.30
C LYS A 218 12.24 -3.38 -4.94
N PHE A 219 11.26 -2.64 -4.44
CA PHE A 219 9.86 -2.75 -4.85
C PHE A 219 9.32 -1.40 -5.28
N LEU A 220 8.90 -1.30 -6.55
CA LEU A 220 8.21 -0.14 -7.10
C LEU A 220 6.81 -0.55 -7.56
N HIS A 221 5.78 0.06 -6.99
CA HIS A 221 4.41 -0.10 -7.44
C HIS A 221 3.80 1.27 -7.69
N LEU A 222 3.41 1.54 -8.94
CA LEU A 222 2.61 2.69 -9.33
C LEU A 222 1.28 2.22 -9.91
N GLY A 223 0.19 2.62 -9.29
CA GLY A 223 -1.16 2.16 -9.63
C GLY A 223 -2.17 3.30 -9.75
N ASN A 224 -3.09 3.19 -10.71
CA ASN A 224 -4.22 4.12 -10.89
C ASN A 224 -3.80 5.59 -11.10
N HIS A 225 -2.83 5.83 -11.98
CA HIS A 225 -2.34 7.18 -12.32
C HIS A 225 -2.59 7.49 -13.81
N HIS A 226 -3.83 7.85 -14.13
CA HIS A 226 -4.29 8.03 -15.51
C HIS A 226 -3.58 9.16 -16.26
N ASN A 227 -3.06 10.16 -15.54
CA ASN A 227 -2.42 11.36 -16.09
C ASN A 227 -0.90 11.31 -16.05
N LEU A 228 -0.28 10.24 -15.53
CA LEU A 228 1.16 10.11 -15.48
C LEU A 228 1.69 9.80 -16.88
N VAL A 229 2.46 10.75 -17.44
CA VAL A 229 2.92 10.67 -18.84
C VAL A 229 4.27 9.98 -19.01
N ALA A 230 5.11 10.00 -17.98
CA ALA A 230 6.47 9.47 -18.04
C ALA A 230 6.93 8.95 -16.67
N ILE A 231 7.83 7.97 -16.70
CA ILE A 231 8.51 7.43 -15.52
C ILE A 231 10.00 7.79 -15.64
N PRO A 232 10.65 8.27 -14.56
CA PRO A 232 12.07 8.60 -14.59
C PRO A 232 12.97 7.37 -14.86
N PRO A 233 14.18 7.55 -15.41
CA PRO A 233 15.15 6.47 -15.62
C PRO A 233 15.58 5.76 -14.34
N PHE A 234 15.87 4.45 -14.42
CA PHE A 234 16.27 3.60 -13.29
C PHE A 234 17.79 3.59 -13.03
N ASP A 235 18.50 4.67 -13.37
CA ASP A 235 19.97 4.69 -13.40
C ASP A 235 20.63 4.45 -12.03
N GLY A 236 19.95 4.83 -10.94
CA GLY A 236 20.42 4.69 -9.56
C GLY A 236 19.74 3.61 -8.74
N THR A 237 19.01 2.68 -9.36
CA THR A 237 18.24 1.61 -8.68
C THR A 237 18.72 0.20 -9.02
N PRO A 238 20.01 -0.15 -8.79
CA PRO A 238 20.58 -1.43 -9.24
C PRO A 238 19.98 -2.67 -8.56
N ASN A 239 19.37 -2.52 -7.38
CA ASN A 239 18.79 -3.61 -6.59
C ASN A 239 17.28 -3.77 -6.78
N LEU A 240 16.69 -3.12 -7.78
CA LEU A 240 15.26 -3.18 -8.05
C LEU A 240 14.86 -4.59 -8.49
N ARG A 241 13.94 -5.21 -7.74
CA ARG A 241 13.50 -6.62 -7.93
C ARG A 241 12.10 -6.76 -8.48
N SER A 242 11.23 -5.80 -8.19
CA SER A 242 9.83 -5.87 -8.58
C SER A 242 9.34 -4.51 -9.07
N ILE A 243 8.79 -4.50 -10.27
CA ILE A 243 8.07 -3.37 -10.84
C ILE A 243 6.62 -3.81 -11.11
N THR A 244 5.68 -3.02 -10.60
CA THR A 244 4.26 -3.12 -10.93
C THR A 244 3.77 -1.78 -11.45
N PHE A 245 3.31 -1.76 -12.69
CA PHE A 245 2.63 -0.63 -13.29
C PHE A 245 1.20 -1.03 -13.61
N ALA A 246 0.25 -0.40 -12.93
CA ALA A 246 -1.17 -0.72 -13.06
C ALA A 246 -1.97 0.54 -13.41
N ILE A 247 -2.69 0.52 -14.53
CA ILE A 247 -3.62 1.59 -14.93
C ILE A 247 -2.87 2.94 -15.05
N LEU A 248 -1.81 2.97 -15.87
CA LEU A 248 -1.05 4.17 -16.22
C LEU A 248 -1.41 4.61 -17.64
N LEU A 249 -2.60 5.19 -17.79
CA LEU A 249 -3.27 5.30 -19.09
C LEU A 249 -2.67 6.35 -20.02
N SER A 250 -1.96 7.35 -19.49
CA SER A 250 -1.26 8.37 -20.28
C SER A 250 0.22 8.06 -20.53
N LEU A 251 0.74 6.97 -19.95
CA LEU A 251 2.13 6.58 -20.11
C LEU A 251 2.36 6.11 -21.56
N THR A 252 3.32 6.74 -22.25
CA THR A 252 3.61 6.42 -23.66
C THR A 252 4.84 5.54 -23.85
N GLU A 253 5.76 5.55 -22.89
CA GLU A 253 7.02 4.81 -22.95
C GLU A 253 7.45 4.31 -21.57
N LEU A 254 8.25 3.23 -21.57
CA LEU A 254 8.88 2.69 -20.37
C LEU A 254 10.37 3.03 -20.36
N PRO A 255 10.98 3.29 -19.20
CA PRO A 255 12.43 3.49 -19.09
C PRO A 255 13.20 2.22 -19.43
N SER A 256 14.46 2.35 -19.88
CA SER A 256 15.33 1.20 -20.15
C SER A 256 15.52 0.32 -18.91
N PHE A 257 15.64 -1.00 -19.14
CA PHE A 257 15.90 -1.99 -18.10
C PHE A 257 17.39 -2.37 -17.97
N ASP A 258 18.30 -1.72 -18.70
CA ASP A 258 19.74 -2.03 -18.71
C ASP A 258 20.42 -1.88 -17.34
N LYS A 259 19.86 -1.03 -16.46
CA LYS A 259 20.41 -0.70 -15.14
C LYS A 259 19.71 -1.41 -13.98
N VAL A 260 18.79 -2.33 -14.27
CA VAL A 260 18.03 -3.10 -13.27
C VAL A 260 18.22 -4.62 -13.46
N PRO A 261 19.47 -5.14 -13.38
CA PRO A 261 19.76 -6.56 -13.65
C PRO A 261 19.16 -7.52 -12.62
N GLU A 262 18.76 -7.00 -11.45
CA GLU A 262 18.17 -7.77 -10.35
C GLU A 262 16.65 -7.94 -10.48
N LEU A 263 16.02 -7.47 -11.58
CA LEU A 263 14.57 -7.52 -11.72
C LEU A 263 14.06 -8.96 -11.84
N GLU A 264 13.27 -9.39 -10.85
CA GLU A 264 12.67 -10.71 -10.77
C GLU A 264 11.21 -10.71 -11.24
N THR A 265 10.51 -9.58 -11.05
CA THR A 265 9.08 -9.43 -11.30
C THR A 265 8.77 -8.15 -12.09
N LEU A 266 8.07 -8.29 -13.21
CA LEU A 266 7.59 -7.19 -14.04
C LEU A 266 6.10 -7.39 -14.36
N LEU A 267 5.25 -6.54 -13.80
CA LEU A 267 3.80 -6.58 -14.00
C LEU A 267 3.35 -5.31 -14.73
N LEU A 268 2.85 -5.48 -15.95
CA LEU A 268 2.33 -4.42 -16.80
C LEU A 268 0.82 -4.63 -16.96
N ILE A 269 0.04 -3.89 -16.18
CA ILE A 269 -1.42 -4.07 -16.07
C ILE A 269 -2.08 -2.82 -16.65
N HIS A 270 -2.70 -2.94 -17.82
CA HIS A 270 -3.44 -1.87 -18.48
C HIS A 270 -2.63 -0.56 -18.66
N ILE A 271 -1.54 -0.63 -19.42
CA ILE A 271 -0.71 0.52 -19.83
C ILE A 271 -0.86 0.78 -21.34
N SER A 272 -2.11 0.87 -21.79
CA SER A 272 -2.51 0.74 -23.20
C SER A 272 -1.71 1.58 -24.19
N ARG A 273 -1.31 2.79 -23.83
CA ARG A 273 -0.60 3.73 -24.72
C ARG A 273 0.90 3.43 -24.87
N VAL A 274 1.46 2.53 -24.06
CA VAL A 274 2.82 2.02 -24.25
C VAL A 274 2.81 1.05 -25.43
N VAL A 275 3.38 1.50 -26.55
CA VAL A 275 3.36 0.76 -27.83
C VAL A 275 4.43 -0.34 -27.91
N ALA A 276 5.48 -0.26 -27.09
CA ALA A 276 6.57 -1.23 -27.06
C ALA A 276 7.20 -1.28 -25.66
N VAL A 277 7.75 -2.45 -25.32
CA VAL A 277 8.55 -2.63 -24.09
C VAL A 277 10.04 -2.54 -24.49
N PRO A 278 10.89 -1.89 -23.68
CA PRO A 278 12.34 -1.92 -23.85
C PRO A 278 12.89 -3.35 -23.89
N ASP A 279 14.10 -3.52 -24.43
CA ASP A 279 14.68 -4.86 -24.57
C ASP A 279 14.77 -5.55 -23.20
N LEU A 280 14.19 -6.75 -23.12
CA LEU A 280 14.17 -7.58 -21.92
C LEU A 280 15.44 -8.45 -21.80
N ALA A 281 16.35 -8.42 -22.79
CA ALA A 281 17.59 -9.18 -22.76
C ALA A 281 18.44 -9.00 -21.47
N PRO A 282 18.55 -7.80 -20.86
CA PRO A 282 19.31 -7.60 -19.62
C PRO A 282 18.70 -8.30 -18.40
N LEU A 283 17.41 -8.65 -18.44
CA LEU A 283 16.64 -9.13 -17.29
C LEU A 283 16.81 -10.65 -17.09
N THR A 284 18.03 -11.09 -16.81
CA THR A 284 18.36 -12.53 -16.72
C THR A 284 17.73 -13.23 -15.50
N LYS A 285 17.25 -12.47 -14.50
CA LYS A 285 16.61 -13.00 -13.28
C LYS A 285 15.09 -12.97 -13.32
N LEU A 286 14.52 -12.51 -14.44
CA LEU A 286 13.08 -12.35 -14.57
C LEU A 286 12.38 -13.72 -14.46
N SER A 287 11.59 -13.88 -13.39
CA SER A 287 10.87 -15.12 -13.08
C SER A 287 9.36 -14.96 -13.15
N ARG A 288 8.88 -13.71 -13.06
CA ARG A 288 7.47 -13.35 -13.16
C ARG A 288 7.31 -12.19 -14.13
N PHE A 289 6.66 -12.45 -15.25
CA PHE A 289 6.30 -11.43 -16.22
C PHE A 289 4.82 -11.56 -16.55
N THR A 290 4.10 -10.44 -16.55
CA THR A 290 2.67 -10.43 -16.86
C THR A 290 2.35 -9.16 -17.62
N VAL A 291 1.63 -9.33 -18.73
CA VAL A 291 0.98 -8.25 -19.45
C VAL A 291 -0.50 -8.55 -19.41
N PHE A 292 -1.25 -7.82 -18.60
CA PHE A 292 -2.65 -8.11 -18.34
C PHE A 292 -3.54 -6.92 -18.69
N ARG A 293 -4.80 -7.22 -19.04
CA ARG A 293 -5.78 -6.26 -19.58
C ARG A 293 -5.36 -5.65 -20.93
N PRO A 294 -6.20 -4.83 -21.58
CA PRO A 294 -5.85 -4.23 -22.86
C PRO A 294 -4.51 -3.50 -22.79
N ASN A 295 -3.58 -3.90 -23.66
CA ASN A 295 -2.30 -3.26 -23.91
C ASN A 295 -2.04 -3.29 -25.42
N HIS A 296 -1.78 -2.14 -26.06
CA HIS A 296 -1.64 -2.08 -27.53
C HIS A 296 -0.46 -2.92 -28.04
N LEU A 297 0.61 -3.06 -27.26
CA LEU A 297 1.77 -3.90 -27.58
C LEU A 297 1.42 -5.38 -27.86
N CYS A 298 0.24 -5.84 -27.42
CA CYS A 298 -0.24 -7.20 -27.67
C CYS A 298 -0.81 -7.42 -29.08
N CYS A 299 -1.08 -6.35 -29.83
CA CYS A 299 -1.80 -6.43 -31.11
C CYS A 299 -1.33 -5.40 -32.15
N ASN A 300 -0.46 -4.45 -31.79
CA ASN A 300 0.06 -3.42 -32.71
C ASN A 300 1.26 -3.88 -33.56
N GLY A 301 1.69 -5.14 -33.43
CA GLY A 301 2.85 -5.68 -34.15
C GLY A 301 4.17 -5.66 -33.38
N PHE A 302 4.18 -5.29 -32.10
CA PHE A 302 5.39 -5.32 -31.26
C PHE A 302 5.97 -6.75 -31.10
N ILE A 303 5.14 -7.71 -30.68
CA ILE A 303 5.58 -9.08 -30.38
C ILE A 303 5.24 -10.11 -31.47
N GLY A 304 4.59 -9.68 -32.54
CA GLY A 304 4.09 -10.56 -33.60
C GLY A 304 3.44 -9.77 -34.72
N SER A 305 2.47 -10.37 -35.41
CA SER A 305 1.73 -9.67 -36.46
C SER A 305 0.77 -8.64 -35.88
N CYS A 306 0.67 -7.48 -36.53
CA CYS A 306 -0.35 -6.49 -36.16
C CYS A 306 -1.76 -7.02 -36.46
N ASN A 307 -2.69 -6.86 -35.52
CA ASN A 307 -4.10 -7.19 -35.63
C ASN A 307 -4.95 -6.09 -34.97
N LEU A 308 -5.34 -5.06 -35.75
CA LEU A 308 -6.19 -3.97 -35.27
C LEU A 308 -7.64 -4.38 -34.98
N GLN A 309 -8.05 -5.58 -35.39
CA GLN A 309 -9.36 -6.14 -35.03
C GLN A 309 -9.34 -6.78 -33.63
N ASP A 310 -8.17 -6.95 -33.02
CA ASP A 310 -8.07 -7.43 -31.66
C ASP A 310 -8.74 -6.44 -30.68
N SER A 311 -9.54 -6.97 -29.76
CA SER A 311 -10.18 -6.21 -28.68
C SER A 311 -9.22 -5.31 -27.89
N PHE A 312 -7.94 -5.65 -27.79
CA PHE A 312 -6.94 -4.84 -27.09
C PHE A 312 -6.45 -3.63 -27.91
N CYS A 313 -6.69 -3.60 -29.22
CA CYS A 313 -6.31 -2.50 -30.11
C CYS A 313 -7.48 -1.60 -30.50
N GLN A 314 -8.71 -1.97 -30.13
CA GLN A 314 -9.89 -1.16 -30.37
C GLN A 314 -9.97 0.02 -29.39
N TYR A 315 -10.78 1.02 -29.76
CA TYR A 315 -11.08 2.15 -28.89
C TYR A 315 -11.71 1.68 -27.58
N ASP A 316 -11.19 2.15 -26.45
CA ASP A 316 -11.74 1.89 -25.12
C ASP A 316 -12.70 3.03 -24.74
N PRO A 317 -14.02 2.79 -24.70
CA PRO A 317 -14.99 3.82 -24.35
C PRO A 317 -15.03 4.15 -22.85
N VAL A 318 -14.55 3.25 -21.98
CA VAL A 318 -14.61 3.44 -20.52
C VAL A 318 -13.58 4.47 -20.08
N PHE A 319 -12.37 4.35 -20.60
CA PHE A 319 -11.27 5.26 -20.28
C PHE A 319 -10.94 6.23 -21.40
N ASN A 320 -11.70 6.23 -22.50
CA ASN A 320 -11.48 7.06 -23.68
C ASN A 320 -10.06 6.87 -24.25
N ILE A 321 -9.61 5.62 -24.36
CA ILE A 321 -8.28 5.29 -24.90
C ILE A 321 -8.40 5.14 -26.41
N PRO A 322 -7.60 5.88 -27.21
CA PRO A 322 -7.67 5.80 -28.66
C PRO A 322 -7.26 4.42 -29.15
N ALA A 323 -7.83 3.99 -30.29
CA ALA A 323 -7.44 2.76 -30.95
C ALA A 323 -5.94 2.75 -31.31
N ALA A 324 -5.34 1.57 -31.30
CA ALA A 324 -3.94 1.40 -31.65
C ALA A 324 -3.69 1.58 -33.15
N THR A 325 -2.43 1.87 -33.50
CA THR A 325 -1.92 1.82 -34.87
C THR A 325 -0.84 0.76 -34.98
N CYS A 326 -0.70 0.13 -36.15
CA CYS A 326 0.38 -0.84 -36.37
C CYS A 326 1.75 -0.15 -36.34
N LEU A 327 2.74 -0.83 -35.77
CA LEU A 327 4.15 -0.45 -35.94
C LEU A 327 4.58 -0.70 -37.39
N GLU A 328 5.46 0.17 -37.90
CA GLU A 328 6.04 0.00 -39.22
C GLU A 328 6.92 -1.28 -39.29
N PRO A 329 6.93 -1.98 -40.43
CA PRO A 329 7.84 -3.11 -40.62
C PRO A 329 9.30 -2.67 -40.44
N HIS A 330 10.07 -3.38 -39.61
CA HIS A 330 11.46 -3.06 -39.25
C HIS A 330 11.67 -1.79 -38.40
N SER A 331 10.61 -1.29 -37.75
CA SER A 331 10.76 -0.25 -36.73
C SER A 331 11.68 -0.70 -35.59
N PRO A 332 12.54 0.18 -35.05
CA PRO A 332 13.37 -0.13 -33.87
C PRO A 332 12.54 -0.45 -32.61
N LEU A 333 11.23 -0.15 -32.65
CA LEU A 333 10.29 -0.48 -31.58
C LEU A 333 9.86 -1.95 -31.60
N VAL A 334 10.05 -2.69 -32.71
CA VAL A 334 9.70 -4.11 -32.78
C VAL A 334 10.57 -4.92 -31.82
N ALA A 335 9.96 -5.88 -31.12
CA ALA A 335 10.65 -6.68 -30.12
C ALA A 335 11.88 -7.40 -30.71
N THR A 336 13.01 -7.30 -30.00
CA THR A 336 14.23 -8.05 -30.30
C THR A 336 13.99 -9.55 -30.20
N THR A 337 14.85 -10.37 -30.81
CA THR A 337 14.77 -11.84 -30.69
C THR A 337 14.85 -12.30 -29.23
N ALA A 338 15.60 -11.61 -28.38
CA ALA A 338 15.68 -11.92 -26.95
C ALA A 338 14.36 -11.60 -26.25
N THR A 339 13.78 -10.43 -26.50
CA THR A 339 12.49 -10.03 -25.95
C THR A 339 11.35 -10.96 -26.41
N GLN A 340 11.33 -11.35 -27.69
CA GLN A 340 10.36 -12.32 -28.22
C GLN A 340 10.42 -13.66 -27.48
N ARG A 341 11.62 -14.16 -27.15
CA ARG A 341 11.78 -15.40 -26.36
C ARG A 341 11.23 -15.26 -24.94
N VAL A 342 11.39 -14.09 -24.31
CA VAL A 342 10.81 -13.83 -22.98
C VAL A 342 9.29 -13.87 -23.05
N PHE A 343 8.66 -13.18 -24.01
CA PHE A 343 7.20 -13.26 -24.17
C PHE A 343 6.72 -14.68 -24.47
N GLN A 344 7.46 -15.46 -25.26
CA GLN A 344 7.13 -16.85 -25.53
C GLN A 344 7.22 -17.72 -24.27
N LEU A 345 8.22 -17.50 -23.41
CA LEU A 345 8.37 -18.21 -22.13
C LEU A 345 7.15 -17.96 -21.22
N PHE A 346 6.62 -16.74 -21.24
CA PHE A 346 5.49 -16.30 -20.41
C PHE A 346 4.14 -16.27 -21.15
N GLN A 347 4.02 -16.93 -22.31
CA GLN A 347 2.85 -16.83 -23.22
C GLN A 347 1.48 -17.09 -22.57
N VAL A 348 1.44 -17.82 -21.45
CA VAL A 348 0.21 -18.11 -20.70
C VAL A 348 -0.28 -16.96 -19.82
N VAL A 349 0.58 -16.00 -19.49
CA VAL A 349 0.32 -14.89 -18.56
C VAL A 349 0.58 -13.51 -19.19
N VAL A 350 1.04 -13.45 -20.43
CA VAL A 350 1.19 -12.20 -21.20
C VAL A 350 0.11 -12.12 -22.26
N CYS A 351 -0.45 -10.92 -22.44
CA CYS A 351 -1.49 -10.64 -23.42
C CYS A 351 -2.73 -11.55 -23.28
N GLN A 352 -2.97 -12.09 -22.08
CA GLN A 352 -4.09 -12.96 -21.80
C GLN A 352 -5.38 -12.14 -21.76
N LYS A 353 -6.39 -12.60 -22.51
CA LYS A 353 -7.74 -12.04 -22.44
C LYS A 353 -8.51 -12.69 -21.29
N SER A 354 -9.19 -11.85 -20.51
CA SER A 354 -10.16 -12.34 -19.54
C SER A 354 -11.37 -12.94 -20.23
N VAL A 355 -12.07 -13.81 -19.51
CA VAL A 355 -13.34 -14.41 -19.96
C VAL A 355 -14.43 -13.34 -20.00
N ALA A 356 -14.36 -12.33 -19.13
CA ALA A 356 -15.25 -11.19 -19.14
C ALA A 356 -14.68 -10.06 -20.02
N PRO A 357 -15.52 -9.35 -20.80
CA PRO A 357 -15.11 -8.11 -21.45
C PRO A 357 -14.52 -7.12 -20.43
N PHE A 358 -13.43 -6.45 -20.79
CA PHE A 358 -12.75 -5.50 -19.91
C PHE A 358 -13.69 -4.39 -19.40
N ALA A 359 -14.69 -3.98 -20.18
CA ALA A 359 -15.68 -3.00 -19.74
C ALA A 359 -16.40 -3.43 -18.44
N ILE A 360 -16.65 -4.73 -18.25
CA ILE A 360 -17.26 -5.27 -17.02
C ILE A 360 -16.26 -5.22 -15.87
N GLU A 361 -15.01 -5.61 -16.10
CA GLU A 361 -13.95 -5.57 -15.08
C GLU A 361 -13.67 -4.14 -14.62
N ALA A 362 -13.64 -3.18 -15.56
CA ALA A 362 -13.41 -1.78 -15.28
C ALA A 362 -14.53 -1.18 -14.43
N LEU A 363 -15.78 -1.63 -14.64
CA LEU A 363 -16.88 -1.26 -13.74
C LEU A 363 -16.61 -1.76 -12.32
N SER A 364 -16.21 -3.02 -12.13
CA SER A 364 -15.91 -3.60 -10.82
C SER A 364 -14.76 -2.93 -10.05
N ASP A 365 -13.92 -2.14 -10.72
CA ASP A 365 -12.78 -1.45 -10.10
C ASP A 365 -13.11 -0.04 -9.55
N MET A 366 -14.26 0.56 -9.90
CA MET A 366 -14.44 2.03 -9.78
C MET A 366 -15.72 2.47 -9.06
N PRO A 367 -15.83 2.35 -7.72
CA PRO A 367 -17.07 2.55 -6.98
C PRO A 367 -17.73 3.91 -7.32
N SER A 368 -18.99 3.86 -7.77
CA SER A 368 -19.82 5.05 -8.00
C SER A 368 -20.80 5.24 -6.83
N PRO A 369 -21.25 6.48 -6.55
CA PRO A 369 -22.23 6.73 -5.49
C PRO A 369 -23.48 5.84 -5.59
N SER A 370 -23.98 5.62 -6.81
CA SER A 370 -25.12 4.72 -7.05
C SER A 370 -24.86 3.27 -6.64
N ARG A 371 -23.66 2.75 -6.88
CA ARG A 371 -23.28 1.36 -6.59
C ARG A 371 -22.87 1.14 -5.14
N ILE A 372 -22.38 2.19 -4.49
CA ILE A 372 -22.18 2.19 -3.05
C ILE A 372 -23.55 2.14 -2.37
N ALA A 373 -24.48 3.01 -2.80
CA ALA A 373 -25.83 3.08 -2.27
C ALA A 373 -26.60 1.76 -2.43
N SER A 374 -26.43 1.03 -3.54
CA SER A 374 -27.08 -0.27 -3.74
C SER A 374 -26.65 -1.33 -2.72
N CYS A 375 -25.48 -1.17 -2.10
CA CYS A 375 -24.97 -2.10 -1.12
C CYS A 375 -25.28 -1.70 0.32
N ALA A 376 -25.45 -0.40 0.59
CA ALA A 376 -25.71 0.14 1.93
C ALA A 376 -24.73 -0.42 3.00
N GLY A 377 -23.45 -0.55 2.64
CA GLY A 377 -22.40 -1.07 3.51
C GLY A 377 -22.47 -2.56 3.86
N VAL A 378 -23.39 -3.34 3.28
CA VAL A 378 -23.53 -4.77 3.58
C VAL A 378 -22.72 -5.61 2.60
N PRO A 379 -21.73 -6.40 3.06
CA PRO A 379 -20.93 -7.25 2.19
C PRO A 379 -21.74 -8.44 1.68
N TYR A 380 -21.35 -8.95 0.52
CA TYR A 380 -21.87 -10.15 -0.15
C TYR A 380 -23.37 -10.13 -0.55
N ARG A 381 -24.10 -9.07 -0.21
CA ARG A 381 -25.44 -8.78 -0.69
C ARG A 381 -25.49 -8.81 -2.22
N GLN A 382 -26.58 -9.36 -2.77
CA GLN A 382 -26.88 -9.33 -4.19
C GLN A 382 -27.17 -7.90 -4.64
N CYS A 383 -26.58 -7.46 -5.74
CA CYS A 383 -26.82 -6.14 -6.32
C CYS A 383 -26.86 -6.23 -7.85
N GLU A 384 -27.32 -5.18 -8.52
CA GLU A 384 -27.41 -5.15 -9.98
C GLU A 384 -26.88 -3.83 -10.54
N ILE A 385 -26.18 -3.90 -11.69
CA ILE A 385 -25.78 -2.72 -12.46
C ILE A 385 -26.58 -2.69 -13.78
N PRO A 386 -27.45 -1.69 -14.00
CA PRO A 386 -28.23 -1.59 -15.24
C PRO A 386 -27.35 -1.40 -16.48
N GLY A 387 -27.67 -2.08 -17.59
CA GLY A 387 -27.18 -1.72 -18.92
C GLY A 387 -25.77 -2.17 -19.30
N VAL A 388 -25.19 -3.15 -18.60
CA VAL A 388 -23.81 -3.63 -18.87
C VAL A 388 -23.78 -4.91 -19.71
N THR A 389 -24.52 -5.95 -19.32
CA THR A 389 -24.62 -7.20 -20.10
C THR A 389 -26.05 -7.56 -20.49
N SER A 390 -27.06 -6.93 -19.90
CA SER A 390 -28.45 -7.13 -20.25
C SER A 390 -29.26 -5.86 -20.04
N ILE A 391 -30.37 -5.75 -20.77
CA ILE A 391 -31.38 -4.69 -20.59
C ILE A 391 -31.95 -4.72 -19.16
N ASN A 392 -31.93 -5.89 -18.51
CA ASN A 392 -32.42 -6.10 -17.15
C ASN A 392 -31.34 -5.91 -16.08
N GLY A 393 -30.11 -5.53 -16.46
CA GLY A 393 -28.98 -5.37 -15.54
C GLY A 393 -28.04 -6.58 -15.48
N THR A 394 -26.89 -6.38 -14.84
CA THR A 394 -25.87 -7.40 -14.60
C THR A 394 -25.83 -7.69 -13.11
N GLU A 395 -26.08 -8.94 -12.74
CA GLU A 395 -25.98 -9.42 -11.35
C GLU A 395 -24.55 -9.22 -10.83
N GLY A 396 -24.47 -8.68 -9.63
CA GLY A 396 -23.23 -8.41 -8.92
C GLY A 396 -23.34 -8.78 -7.45
N MET A 397 -22.22 -8.63 -6.76
CA MET A 397 -22.07 -8.85 -5.34
C MET A 397 -21.47 -7.59 -4.71
N CYS A 398 -22.03 -7.18 -3.57
CA CYS A 398 -21.45 -6.13 -2.77
C CYS A 398 -20.11 -6.57 -2.19
N TYR A 399 -19.02 -5.94 -2.61
CA TYR A 399 -17.67 -6.39 -2.26
C TYR A 399 -16.73 -5.19 -2.11
N SER A 400 -15.81 -5.29 -1.16
CA SER A 400 -14.72 -4.32 -1.00
C SER A 400 -13.53 -4.79 -1.83
N SER A 401 -13.41 -4.28 -3.06
CA SER A 401 -12.24 -4.50 -3.89
C SER A 401 -11.13 -3.51 -3.51
N ARG A 402 -9.87 -3.98 -3.47
CA ARG A 402 -8.66 -3.13 -3.30
C ARG A 402 -8.68 -2.19 -2.07
N MET A 403 -9.28 -2.60 -0.95
CA MET A 403 -9.42 -1.76 0.24
C MET A 403 -10.26 -0.48 0.01
N GLN A 404 -11.19 -0.52 -0.94
CA GLN A 404 -12.16 0.55 -1.19
C GLN A 404 -13.48 0.28 -0.47
N VAL A 405 -14.38 1.26 -0.48
CA VAL A 405 -15.76 1.13 0.02
C VAL A 405 -16.49 -0.06 -0.62
N ILE A 406 -17.39 -0.69 0.13
CA ILE A 406 -18.27 -1.72 -0.43
C ILE A 406 -19.15 -1.07 -1.51
N ALA A 407 -19.02 -1.59 -2.71
CA ALA A 407 -19.84 -1.20 -3.84
C ALA A 407 -20.24 -2.44 -4.63
N CYS A 408 -21.26 -2.28 -5.46
CA CYS A 408 -21.70 -3.34 -6.33
C CYS A 408 -20.60 -3.70 -7.34
N ASN A 409 -20.12 -4.93 -7.25
CA ASN A 409 -19.07 -5.50 -8.08
C ASN A 409 -19.67 -6.61 -8.96
N VAL A 410 -19.48 -6.52 -10.26
CA VAL A 410 -20.07 -7.44 -11.27
C VAL A 410 -19.04 -8.41 -11.85
N ASP A 411 -17.86 -8.52 -11.25
CA ASP A 411 -16.86 -9.49 -11.68
C ASP A 411 -17.29 -10.89 -11.19
N PRO A 412 -17.57 -11.83 -12.12
CA PRO A 412 -18.06 -13.15 -11.77
C PRO A 412 -17.04 -13.98 -10.98
N LEU A 413 -15.75 -13.63 -11.02
CA LEU A 413 -14.72 -14.32 -10.26
C LEU A 413 -14.90 -14.11 -8.76
N PHE A 414 -15.22 -12.90 -8.30
CA PHE A 414 -15.46 -12.65 -6.87
C PHE A 414 -16.69 -13.42 -6.38
N ILE A 415 -17.77 -13.46 -7.16
CA ILE A 415 -18.98 -14.24 -6.87
C ILE A 415 -18.63 -15.73 -6.76
N LYS A 416 -17.88 -16.26 -7.73
CA LYS A 416 -17.47 -17.66 -7.75
C LYS A 416 -16.59 -18.02 -6.55
N VAL A 417 -15.64 -17.15 -6.20
CA VAL A 417 -14.78 -17.34 -5.02
C VAL A 417 -15.64 -17.41 -3.76
N ARG A 418 -16.58 -16.49 -3.56
CA ARG A 418 -17.43 -16.48 -2.35
C ARG A 418 -18.33 -17.72 -2.26
N ARG A 419 -18.90 -18.19 -3.38
CA ARG A 419 -19.67 -19.45 -3.40
C ARG A 419 -18.81 -20.64 -2.94
N VAL A 420 -17.57 -20.72 -3.39
CA VAL A 420 -16.62 -21.78 -2.99
C VAL A 420 -16.21 -21.64 -1.51
N GLU A 421 -16.06 -20.41 -1.01
CA GLU A 421 -15.82 -20.15 0.42
C GLU A 421 -16.95 -20.70 1.28
N ILE A 422 -18.21 -20.40 0.92
CA ILE A 422 -19.41 -20.88 1.61
C ILE A 422 -19.49 -22.41 1.54
N GLU A 423 -19.35 -22.99 0.36
CA GLU A 423 -19.42 -24.44 0.14
C GLU A 423 -18.40 -25.20 1.01
N ARG A 424 -17.19 -24.63 1.15
CA ARG A 424 -16.09 -25.24 1.91
C ARG A 424 -16.08 -24.84 3.39
N GLY A 425 -16.96 -23.93 3.81
CA GLY A 425 -16.96 -23.39 5.17
C GLY A 425 -15.65 -22.68 5.54
N VAL A 426 -15.02 -22.00 4.58
CA VAL A 426 -13.77 -21.25 4.79
C VAL A 426 -14.00 -19.75 4.70
N GLY A 427 -13.25 -18.97 5.47
CA GLY A 427 -13.43 -17.51 5.54
C GLY A 427 -14.52 -17.09 6.54
N PRO A 428 -15.02 -15.84 6.43
CA PRO A 428 -16.06 -15.33 7.33
C PRO A 428 -17.35 -16.15 7.23
N PRO A 429 -18.03 -16.44 8.36
CA PRO A 429 -19.35 -17.05 8.35
C PRO A 429 -20.29 -16.30 7.42
N CYS A 430 -21.07 -17.04 6.62
CA CYS A 430 -22.00 -16.42 5.70
C CYS A 430 -23.27 -15.95 6.41
N ASP A 431 -23.86 -14.87 5.90
CA ASP A 431 -25.16 -14.36 6.32
C ASP A 431 -26.28 -15.13 5.59
N PRO A 432 -27.14 -15.88 6.29
CA PRO A 432 -28.20 -16.67 5.64
C PRO A 432 -29.27 -15.85 4.92
N GLN A 433 -29.39 -14.55 5.18
CA GLN A 433 -30.32 -13.67 4.47
C GLN A 433 -29.65 -13.03 3.26
N GLU A 434 -28.49 -12.40 3.46
CA GLU A 434 -27.81 -11.62 2.42
C GLU A 434 -27.05 -12.49 1.41
N GLU A 435 -26.64 -13.69 1.81
CA GLU A 435 -25.83 -14.63 1.02
C GLU A 435 -26.60 -15.90 0.62
N ALA A 436 -27.92 -15.94 0.81
CA ALA A 436 -28.78 -17.04 0.38
C ALA A 436 -28.62 -17.35 -1.12
N TRP A 437 -28.51 -16.30 -1.93
CA TRP A 437 -28.30 -16.38 -3.39
C TRP A 437 -26.92 -16.93 -3.78
N LEU A 438 -25.98 -16.98 -2.83
CA LEU A 438 -24.66 -17.61 -2.98
C LEU A 438 -24.63 -19.06 -2.45
N GLY A 439 -25.74 -19.56 -1.92
CA GLY A 439 -25.85 -20.92 -1.38
C GLY A 439 -25.62 -21.03 0.12
N CYS A 440 -25.59 -19.91 0.86
CA CYS A 440 -25.61 -19.93 2.33
C CYS A 440 -26.94 -20.54 2.83
N LYS A 441 -26.89 -21.31 3.91
CA LYS A 441 -28.04 -22.01 4.49
C LYS A 441 -28.21 -21.69 5.96
#